data_AF-A0A7J9WLH6-F1
#
_entry.id   AF-A0A7J9WLH6-F1
#
_cell.length_a   1.000
_cell.length_b   1.000
_cell.length_c   1.000
_cell.angle_alpha   90.00
_cell.angle_beta   90.00
_cell.angle_gamma   90.00
#
_symmetry.space_group_name_H-M   'P 1'
#
loop_
_entity.id
_entity.type
_entity.pdbx_description
1 polymer ?
#
loop_
_entity_poly.entity_id
_entity_poly.type
_entity_poly.pdbx_seq_one_letter_code
_entity_poly.pdbx_strand_id
1 'polypeptide(L)'
;MDPREALARLRAAAEDGRLEPLCRRHGIRLLGAFGSATDPAWPGPRDLDIAVEFERGANGDIIALMNDLMALTRFDRIDLLDLGRASANPVARTSALVGGVPLYESESGTYARAQIHAIMQRMDTAWLRRLELELLAS
;
A
#
# COMPACT_ATOMS: atom_id res chain seq x y z
N MET A 1 8.88 3.92 -18.43
CA MET A 1 7.52 4.39 -18.06
C MET A 1 7.62 5.04 -16.69
N ASP A 2 6.87 6.12 -16.45
CA ASP A 2 6.90 6.90 -15.20
C ASP A 2 6.03 6.21 -14.12
N PRO A 3 6.49 6.03 -12.87
CA PRO A 3 5.64 5.53 -11.78
C PRO A 3 4.31 6.26 -11.61
N ARG A 4 4.26 7.58 -11.89
CA ARG A 4 3.02 8.36 -11.83
C ARG A 4 2.03 7.95 -12.92
N GLU A 5 2.53 7.62 -14.10
CA GLU A 5 1.70 7.07 -15.18
C GLU A 5 1.16 5.69 -14.80
N ALA A 6 1.99 4.85 -14.17
CA ALA A 6 1.56 3.56 -13.64
C ALA A 6 0.47 3.70 -12.57
N LEU A 7 0.62 4.65 -11.63
CA LEU A 7 -0.39 4.99 -10.64
C LEU A 7 -1.70 5.48 -11.30
N ALA A 8 -1.61 6.34 -12.32
CA ALA A 8 -2.78 6.82 -13.05
C ALA A 8 -3.53 5.67 -13.74
N ARG A 9 -2.82 4.69 -14.32
CA ARG A 9 -3.41 3.49 -14.91
C ARG A 9 -4.12 2.60 -13.89
N LEU A 10 -3.54 2.46 -12.69
CA LEU A 10 -4.18 1.73 -11.59
C LEU A 10 -5.44 2.44 -11.09
N ARG A 11 -5.40 3.77 -10.94
CA ARG A 11 -6.58 4.56 -10.58
C ARG A 11 -7.68 4.41 -11.62
N ALA A 12 -7.36 4.52 -12.90
CA ALA A 12 -8.32 4.29 -13.97
C ALA A 12 -8.89 2.87 -13.93
N ALA A 13 -8.06 1.85 -13.64
CA ALA A 13 -8.52 0.47 -13.47
C ALA A 13 -9.41 0.26 -12.24
N ALA A 14 -9.19 1.03 -11.17
CA ALA A 14 -10.07 1.04 -10.01
C ALA A 14 -11.42 1.68 -10.34
N GLU A 15 -11.40 2.82 -11.04
CA GLU A 15 -12.58 3.59 -11.43
C GLU A 15 -13.46 2.86 -12.47
N ASP A 16 -12.83 2.18 -13.43
CA ASP A 16 -13.55 1.42 -14.47
C ASP A 16 -13.83 -0.05 -14.11
N GLY A 17 -13.48 -0.46 -12.87
CA GLY A 17 -13.79 -1.77 -12.31
C GLY A 17 -12.87 -2.91 -12.76
N ARG A 18 -11.85 -2.67 -13.61
CA ARG A 18 -10.89 -3.72 -14.01
C ARG A 18 -10.01 -4.23 -12.86
N LEU A 19 -9.78 -3.41 -11.84
CA LEU A 19 -8.96 -3.77 -10.69
C LEU A 19 -9.66 -4.78 -9.75
N GLU A 20 -10.98 -4.67 -9.60
CA GLU A 20 -11.73 -5.49 -8.65
C GLU A 20 -11.63 -7.01 -8.93
N PRO A 21 -11.83 -7.52 -10.16
CA PRO A 21 -11.66 -8.95 -10.45
C PRO A 21 -10.26 -9.47 -10.14
N LEU A 22 -9.22 -8.66 -10.38
CA LEU A 22 -7.84 -8.99 -10.03
C LEU A 22 -7.70 -9.10 -8.51
N CYS A 23 -8.18 -8.11 -7.76
CA CYS A 23 -8.10 -8.12 -6.30
C CYS A 23 -8.86 -9.31 -5.69
N ARG A 24 -10.06 -9.62 -6.18
CA ARG A 24 -10.84 -10.78 -5.74
C ARG A 24 -10.13 -12.10 -6.04
N ARG A 25 -9.54 -12.26 -7.23
CA ARG A 25 -8.79 -13.47 -7.61
C ARG A 25 -7.62 -13.74 -6.67
N HIS A 26 -6.95 -12.69 -6.20
CA HIS A 26 -5.81 -12.78 -5.29
C HIS A 26 -6.19 -12.81 -3.81
N GLY A 27 -7.49 -12.78 -3.48
CA GLY A 27 -7.95 -12.75 -2.09
C GLY A 27 -7.49 -11.48 -1.36
N ILE A 28 -7.48 -10.34 -2.06
CA ILE A 28 -7.11 -9.05 -1.48
C ILE A 28 -8.30 -8.49 -0.72
N ARG A 29 -8.04 -8.03 0.50
CA ARG A 29 -8.98 -7.33 1.38
C ARG A 29 -8.93 -5.82 1.18
N LEU A 30 -7.72 -5.27 1.06
CA LEU A 30 -7.53 -3.86 0.69
C LEU A 30 -6.25 -3.66 -0.12
N LEU A 31 -6.27 -2.67 -1.02
CA LEU A 31 -5.12 -2.25 -1.81
C LEU A 31 -5.10 -0.74 -1.90
N GLY A 32 -3.92 -0.14 -1.71
CA GLY A 32 -3.70 1.28 -1.94
C GLY A 32 -2.29 1.57 -2.41
N ALA A 33 -2.09 2.69 -3.08
CA ALA A 33 -0.77 3.19 -3.43
C ALA A 33 -0.27 4.15 -2.36
N PHE A 34 1.05 4.22 -2.16
CA PHE A 34 1.65 5.17 -1.23
C PHE A 34 3.01 5.65 -1.75
N GLY A 35 3.76 6.34 -0.89
CA GLY A 35 5.13 6.71 -1.18
C GLY A 35 5.25 7.79 -2.27
N SER A 36 6.43 7.87 -2.86
CA SER A 36 6.86 9.01 -3.68
C SER A 36 5.99 9.24 -4.93
N ALA A 37 5.43 8.17 -5.51
CA ALA A 37 4.56 8.25 -6.67
C ALA A 37 3.20 8.93 -6.37
N THR A 38 2.76 8.92 -5.10
CA THR A 38 1.50 9.54 -4.68
C THR A 38 1.64 11.02 -4.30
N ASP A 39 2.86 11.50 -4.06
CA ASP A 39 3.14 12.89 -3.71
C ASP A 39 3.49 13.72 -4.97
N PRO A 40 2.63 14.69 -5.38
CA PRO A 40 2.91 15.56 -6.52
C PRO A 40 4.17 16.43 -6.35
N ALA A 41 4.52 16.77 -5.10
CA ALA A 41 5.68 17.60 -4.79
C ALA A 41 7.01 16.84 -4.88
N TRP A 42 6.98 15.50 -4.88
CA TRP A 42 8.20 14.69 -4.92
C TRP A 42 8.82 14.70 -6.33
N PRO A 43 10.06 15.18 -6.51
CA PRO A 43 10.68 15.17 -7.83
C PRO A 43 11.16 13.75 -8.19
N GLY A 44 10.64 13.20 -9.28
CA GLY A 44 11.14 11.97 -9.90
C GLY A 44 10.99 10.71 -9.04
N PRO A 45 9.75 10.22 -8.80
CA PRO A 45 9.55 8.90 -8.19
C PRO A 45 10.23 7.82 -9.02
N ARG A 46 10.74 6.77 -8.36
CA ARG A 46 11.52 5.70 -9.03
C ARG A 46 10.73 4.41 -9.18
N ASP A 47 9.89 4.14 -8.21
CA ASP A 47 9.11 2.95 -7.96
C ASP A 47 7.65 3.34 -7.71
N LEU A 48 6.79 2.33 -7.74
CA LEU A 48 5.39 2.44 -7.35
C LEU A 48 5.16 1.58 -6.12
N ASP A 49 5.08 2.22 -4.95
CA ASP A 49 4.78 1.55 -3.70
C ASP A 49 3.28 1.21 -3.59
N ILE A 50 2.97 -0.07 -3.40
CA ILE A 50 1.60 -0.57 -3.24
C ILE A 50 1.49 -1.32 -1.92
N ALA A 51 0.55 -0.90 -1.09
CA ALA A 51 0.19 -1.57 0.14
C ALA A 51 -0.98 -2.51 -0.12
N VAL A 52 -0.85 -3.76 0.33
CA VAL A 52 -1.85 -4.79 0.19
C VAL A 52 -2.12 -5.44 1.54
N GLU A 53 -3.38 -5.78 1.80
CA GLU A 53 -3.72 -6.71 2.85
C GLU A 53 -4.60 -7.82 2.27
N PHE A 54 -4.26 -9.07 2.57
CA PHE A 54 -5.02 -10.23 2.12
C PHE A 54 -6.18 -10.56 3.08
N GLU A 55 -7.17 -11.26 2.56
CA GLU A 55 -8.25 -11.85 3.35
C GLU A 55 -7.70 -12.88 4.35
N ARG A 56 -8.39 -13.03 5.49
CA ARG A 56 -7.99 -14.01 6.49
C ARG A 56 -8.03 -15.43 5.91
N GLY A 57 -6.91 -16.14 6.01
CA GLY A 57 -6.78 -17.50 5.47
C GLY A 57 -6.45 -17.57 3.98
N ALA A 58 -6.37 -16.44 3.28
CA ALA A 58 -5.83 -16.40 1.92
C ALA A 58 -4.31 -16.64 1.99
N ASN A 59 -3.82 -17.58 1.17
CA ASN A 59 -2.40 -17.82 1.00
C ASN A 59 -1.91 -16.87 -0.12
N GLY A 60 -1.82 -15.57 0.20
CA GLY A 60 -1.56 -14.51 -0.77
C GLY A 60 -0.32 -14.78 -1.62
N ASP A 61 -0.51 -15.10 -2.90
CA ASP A 61 0.58 -15.32 -3.86
C ASP A 61 1.10 -13.95 -4.35
N ILE A 62 2.09 -13.44 -3.62
CA ILE A 62 2.71 -12.14 -3.88
C ILE A 62 3.33 -12.10 -5.28
N ILE A 63 3.89 -13.20 -5.77
CA ILE A 63 4.55 -13.24 -7.08
C ILE A 63 3.52 -13.15 -8.20
N ALA A 64 2.42 -13.91 -8.09
CA ALA A 64 1.33 -13.84 -9.05
C ALA A 64 0.66 -12.45 -9.04
N LEU A 65 0.45 -11.86 -7.86
CA LEU A 65 -0.08 -10.50 -7.72
C LEU A 65 0.83 -9.48 -8.39
N MET A 66 2.14 -9.54 -8.13
CA MET A 66 3.12 -8.62 -8.72
C MET A 66 3.10 -8.71 -10.25
N ASN A 67 3.08 -9.93 -10.81
CA ASN A 67 2.98 -10.13 -12.26
C ASN A 67 1.72 -9.50 -12.87
N ASP A 68 0.58 -9.67 -12.22
CA ASP A 68 -0.68 -9.11 -12.71
C ASP A 68 -0.73 -7.57 -12.59
N LEU A 69 -0.16 -7.00 -11.52
CA LEU A 69 -0.04 -5.56 -11.36
C LEU A 69 0.91 -4.97 -12.40
N MET A 70 2.04 -5.64 -12.69
CA MET A 70 2.97 -5.23 -13.75
C MET A 70 2.30 -5.28 -15.13
N ALA A 71 1.49 -6.31 -15.40
CA ALA A 71 0.73 -6.41 -16.65
C ALA A 71 -0.34 -5.30 -16.77
N LEU A 72 -1.06 -5.01 -15.68
CA LEU A 72 -2.11 -3.98 -15.65
C LEU A 72 -1.54 -2.56 -15.82
N THR A 73 -0.43 -2.27 -15.15
CA THR A 73 0.22 -0.94 -15.16
C THR A 73 1.18 -0.75 -16.33
N ARG A 74 1.69 -1.84 -16.92
CA ARG A 74 2.84 -1.87 -17.83
C ARG A 74 4.12 -1.32 -17.21
N PHE A 75 4.27 -1.48 -15.90
CA PHE A 75 5.39 -0.97 -15.11
C PHE A 75 5.95 -2.07 -14.21
N ASP A 76 7.27 -2.20 -14.14
CA ASP A 76 7.99 -3.33 -13.54
C ASP A 76 8.59 -3.03 -12.16
N ARG A 77 8.82 -1.75 -11.82
CA ARG A 77 9.36 -1.34 -10.52
C ARG A 77 8.25 -1.08 -9.50
N ILE A 78 7.48 -2.13 -9.20
CA ILE A 78 6.41 -2.12 -8.20
C ILE A 78 6.94 -2.74 -6.91
N ASP A 79 6.86 -1.99 -5.81
CA ASP A 79 7.23 -2.48 -4.48
C ASP A 79 5.96 -2.79 -3.67
N LEU A 80 5.84 -4.04 -3.22
CA LEU A 80 4.68 -4.51 -2.46
C LEU A 80 4.96 -4.51 -0.95
N LEU A 81 4.11 -3.82 -0.21
CA LEU A 81 4.05 -3.89 1.25
C LEU A 81 2.81 -4.70 1.68
N ASP A 82 3.04 -5.90 2.21
CA ASP A 82 1.99 -6.72 2.83
C ASP A 82 1.72 -6.25 4.28
N LEU A 83 0.56 -5.62 4.48
CA LEU A 83 0.10 -5.06 5.76
C LEU A 83 -0.35 -6.13 6.77
N GLY A 84 -0.64 -7.34 6.30
CA GLY A 84 -1.17 -8.45 7.11
C GLY A 84 -0.07 -9.30 7.75
N ARG A 85 1.16 -9.24 7.22
CA ARG A 85 2.31 -9.95 7.82
C ARG A 85 2.84 -9.21 9.03
N ALA A 86 3.14 -9.99 10.07
CA ALA A 86 3.73 -9.51 11.34
C ALA A 86 5.07 -8.76 11.17
N SER A 87 5.73 -8.88 10.02
CA SER A 87 6.97 -8.17 9.67
C SER A 87 6.75 -6.75 9.14
N ALA A 88 5.51 -6.35 8.84
CA ALA A 88 5.25 -4.96 8.49
C ALA A 88 5.48 -4.08 9.71
N ASN A 89 6.63 -3.39 9.74
CA ASN A 89 6.96 -2.42 10.77
C ASN A 89 5.76 -1.45 10.94
N PRO A 90 5.28 -1.20 12.18
CA PRO A 90 4.19 -0.26 12.44
C PRO A 90 4.37 1.10 11.76
N VAL A 91 5.62 1.55 11.59
CA VAL A 91 5.98 2.76 10.83
C VAL A 91 5.67 2.62 9.34
N ALA A 92 6.04 1.50 8.72
CA ALA A 92 5.75 1.24 7.30
C ALA A 92 4.25 1.14 7.05
N ARG A 93 3.52 0.41 7.91
CA ARG A 93 2.06 0.30 7.87
C ARG A 93 1.38 1.67 8.02
N THR A 94 1.88 2.50 8.94
CA THR A 94 1.40 3.87 9.11
C THR A 94 1.69 4.71 7.87
N SER A 95 2.91 4.68 7.34
CA SER A 95 3.28 5.46 6.15
C SER A 95 2.48 5.08 4.92
N ALA A 96 2.11 3.80 4.79
CA ALA A 96 1.32 3.29 3.69
C ALA A 96 -0.16 3.66 3.77
N LEU A 97 -0.74 3.66 4.98
CA LEU A 97 -2.15 3.94 5.18
C LEU A 97 -2.42 5.44 5.39
N VAL A 98 -1.54 6.14 6.10
CA VAL A 98 -1.67 7.57 6.38
C VAL A 98 -1.03 8.37 5.24
N GLY A 99 -1.87 8.90 4.36
CA GLY A 99 -1.43 9.60 3.14
C GLY A 99 -1.44 8.71 1.89
N GLY A 100 -1.74 7.42 2.05
CA GLY A 100 -1.97 6.51 0.94
C GLY A 100 -3.25 6.82 0.17
N VAL A 101 -3.26 6.40 -1.09
CA VAL A 101 -4.38 6.50 -2.01
C VAL A 101 -5.10 5.14 -2.02
N PRO A 102 -6.34 5.04 -1.50
CA PRO A 102 -7.11 3.82 -1.60
C PRO A 102 -7.45 3.51 -3.06
N LEU A 103 -7.26 2.26 -3.47
CA LEU A 103 -7.59 1.78 -4.82
C LEU A 103 -8.62 0.65 -4.80
N TYR A 104 -8.67 -0.15 -3.72
CA TYR A 104 -9.65 -1.21 -3.57
C TYR A 104 -9.89 -1.54 -2.09
N GLU A 105 -11.14 -1.88 -1.77
CA GLU A 105 -11.54 -2.51 -0.51
C GLU A 105 -12.61 -3.58 -0.79
N SER A 106 -12.48 -4.76 -0.18
CA SER A 106 -13.43 -5.87 -0.37
C SER A 106 -14.79 -5.60 0.30
N GLU A 107 -14.75 -4.88 1.42
CA GLU A 107 -15.93 -4.37 2.12
C GLU A 107 -15.80 -2.87 2.34
N SER A 108 -16.91 -2.15 2.17
CA SER A 108 -16.93 -0.69 2.35
C SER A 108 -16.45 -0.29 3.75
N GLY A 109 -15.58 0.73 3.80
CA GLY A 109 -15.03 1.27 5.05
C GLY A 109 -13.89 0.45 5.65
N THR A 110 -13.44 -0.61 4.97
CA THR A 110 -12.28 -1.40 5.39
C THR A 110 -10.99 -0.59 5.36
N TYR A 111 -10.79 0.22 4.32
CA TYR A 111 -9.61 1.07 4.23
C TYR A 111 -9.61 2.14 5.32
N ALA A 112 -10.76 2.79 5.56
CA ALA A 112 -10.91 3.81 6.60
C ALA A 112 -10.62 3.24 8.01
N ARG A 113 -11.12 2.04 8.31
CA ARG A 113 -10.82 1.35 9.59
C ARG A 113 -9.32 1.05 9.72
N ALA A 114 -8.68 0.61 8.64
CA ALA A 114 -7.24 0.37 8.64
C ALA A 114 -6.43 1.65 8.88
N GLN A 115 -6.82 2.77 8.26
CA GLN A 115 -6.20 4.08 8.48
C GLN A 115 -6.34 4.54 9.94
N ILE A 116 -7.55 4.49 10.51
CA ILE A 116 -7.78 4.86 11.91
C ILE A 116 -6.90 4.02 12.84
N HIS A 117 -6.85 2.71 12.62
CA HIS A 117 -6.01 1.82 13.43
C HIS A 117 -4.53 2.19 13.34
N ALA A 118 -4.03 2.47 12.13
CA ALA A 118 -2.64 2.88 11.93
C ALA A 118 -2.32 4.22 12.58
N ILE A 119 -3.24 5.19 12.55
CA ILE A 119 -3.09 6.48 13.24
C ILE A 119 -2.99 6.28 14.75
N MET A 120 -3.87 5.45 15.33
CA MET A 120 -3.83 5.15 16.76
C MET A 120 -2.52 4.46 17.15
N GLN A 121 -2.09 3.44 16.40
CA GLN A 121 -0.80 2.78 16.63
C GLN A 121 0.38 3.76 16.54
N ARG A 122 0.34 4.71 15.59
CA ARG A 122 1.35 5.77 15.46
C ARG A 122 1.39 6.64 16.71
N MET A 123 0.25 7.05 17.24
CA MET A 123 0.15 7.87 18.45
C MET A 123 0.68 7.11 19.67
N ASP A 124 0.27 5.86 19.85
CA ASP A 124 0.66 5.01 20.99
C ASP A 124 2.17 4.73 21.02
N THR A 125 2.78 4.58 19.85
CA THR A 125 4.22 4.30 19.70
C THR A 125 5.08 5.54 19.46
N ALA A 126 4.52 6.75 19.59
CA ALA A 126 5.23 7.99 19.32
C ALA A 126 6.44 8.20 20.27
N TRP A 127 6.31 7.81 21.53
CA TRP A 127 7.38 7.93 22.53
C TRP A 127 8.54 6.96 22.27
N LEU A 128 8.25 5.74 21.79
CA LEU A 128 9.27 4.74 21.43
C LEU A 128 10.15 5.23 20.27
N ARG A 129 9.54 5.84 19.25
CA ARG A 129 10.28 6.38 18.09
C ARG A 129 11.14 7.58 18.47
N ARG A 130 10.69 8.38 19.42
CA ARG A 130 11.50 9.47 19.96
C ARG A 130 12.76 8.93 20.65
N LEU A 131 12.60 7.88 21.46
CA LEU A 131 13.71 7.22 22.14
C LEU A 131 14.69 6.56 21.16
N GLU A 132 14.18 5.91 20.11
CA GLU A 132 14.99 5.29 19.05
C GLU A 132 15.82 6.32 18.26
N LEU A 133 15.23 7.48 17.92
CA LEU A 133 15.94 8.59 17.28
C LEU A 133 17.02 9.19 18.19
N GLU A 134 16.75 9.30 19.50
CA GLU A 134 17.72 9.78 20.48
C GLU A 134 18.91 8.80 20.62
N LEU A 135 18.67 7.48 20.57
CA LEU A 135 19.71 6.44 20.60
C LEU A 135 20.54 6.35 19.32
N LEU A 136 19.96 6.63 18.14
CA LEU A 136 20.69 6.65 16.87
C LEU A 136 21.51 7.92 16.66
N ALA A 137 21.20 8.99 17.40
CA ALA A 137 21.92 10.26 17.37
C ALA A 137 23.09 10.35 18.38
N SER A 138 23.29 9.31 19.21
CA SER A 138 24.39 9.16 20.17
C SER A 138 25.48 8.21 19.67
#